data_AF-A0A5F2BNB2-F1
#
_entry.id   AF-A0A5F2BNB2-F1
#
_cell.length_a   1.000
_cell.length_b   1.000
_cell.length_c   1.000
_cell.angle_alpha   90.00
_cell.angle_beta   90.00
_cell.angle_gamma   90.00
#
_symmetry.space_group_name_H-M   'P 1'
#
loop_
_entity.id
_entity.type
_entity.pdbx_description
1 polymer ?
#
loop_
_entity_poly.entity_id
_entity_poly.type
_entity_poly.pdbx_seq_one_letter_code
_entity_poly.pdbx_strand_id
1 'polypeptide(L)'
;MNIELTREQYEALLKSLAITRFLYHSILEEEEPAPDRLDSYDAYEDMEQQILSYAKALEVSHLVAYDSEEELHYLTREFEEKTDISDLITEYQDSIFWDELVQRLAARDFMRTYNESEIKGMAIEERIEKEAPFISKYEEIFTESGIETLELK
;
A
#
# COMPACT_ATOMS: atom_id res chain seq x y z
N MET A 1 17.64 -16.18 -20.40
CA MET A 1 18.35 -15.88 -19.14
C MET A 1 17.82 -16.85 -18.10
N ASN A 2 18.67 -17.48 -17.31
CA ASN A 2 18.25 -18.41 -16.26
C ASN A 2 18.59 -17.78 -14.90
N ILE A 3 17.63 -17.78 -13.98
CA ILE A 3 17.83 -17.36 -12.59
C ILE A 3 17.66 -18.60 -11.73
N GLU A 4 18.70 -18.95 -10.97
CA GLU A 4 18.66 -20.05 -10.02
C GLU A 4 18.35 -19.50 -8.63
N LEU A 5 17.31 -20.01 -7.99
CA LEU A 5 16.87 -19.61 -6.66
C LEU A 5 16.93 -20.81 -5.71
N THR A 6 17.41 -20.57 -4.50
CA THR A 6 17.17 -21.47 -3.36
C THR A 6 15.69 -21.46 -2.97
N ARG A 7 15.27 -22.42 -2.15
CA ARG A 7 13.90 -22.48 -1.62
C ARG A 7 13.54 -21.20 -0.87
N GLU A 8 14.44 -20.74 -0.01
CA GLU A 8 14.26 -19.54 0.80
C GLU A 8 14.16 -18.28 -0.07
N GLN A 9 14.96 -18.19 -1.14
CA GLN A 9 14.88 -17.08 -2.11
C GLN A 9 13.57 -17.12 -2.92
N TYR A 10 13.05 -18.30 -3.24
CA TYR A 10 11.77 -18.42 -3.93
C TYR A 10 10.61 -18.02 -3.01
N GLU A 11 10.60 -18.43 -1.74
CA GLU A 11 9.61 -17.99 -0.76
C GLU A 11 9.67 -16.46 -0.54
N ALA A 12 10.87 -15.88 -0.47
CA ALA A 12 11.04 -14.43 -0.41
C ALA A 12 10.51 -13.72 -1.67
N LEU A 13 10.69 -14.32 -2.85
CA LEU A 13 10.13 -13.81 -4.10
C LEU A 13 8.59 -13.86 -4.08
N LEU A 14 8.00 -14.95 -3.60
CA LEU A 14 6.54 -15.04 -3.44
C LEU A 14 5.99 -13.94 -2.53
N LYS A 15 6.69 -13.65 -1.41
CA LYS A 15 6.32 -12.53 -0.52
C LYS A 15 6.46 -11.19 -1.20
N SER A 16 7.51 -10.97 -1.97
CA SER A 16 7.67 -9.73 -2.74
C SER A 16 6.53 -9.54 -3.74
N LEU A 17 6.14 -10.59 -4.46
CA LEU A 17 5.02 -10.55 -5.40
C LEU A 17 3.69 -10.28 -4.69
N ALA A 18 3.47 -10.88 -3.51
CA ALA A 18 2.27 -10.63 -2.71
C ALA A 18 2.16 -9.13 -2.33
N ILE A 19 3.26 -8.52 -1.87
CA ILE A 19 3.31 -7.09 -1.52
C ILE A 19 3.05 -6.23 -2.75
N THR A 20 3.72 -6.53 -3.88
CA THR A 20 3.56 -5.73 -5.10
C THR A 20 2.17 -5.89 -5.69
N ARG A 21 1.58 -7.10 -5.68
CA ARG A 21 0.18 -7.33 -6.09
C ARG A 21 -0.78 -6.53 -5.23
N PHE A 22 -0.61 -6.56 -3.90
CA PHE A 22 -1.42 -5.76 -2.98
C PHE A 22 -1.37 -4.27 -3.35
N LEU A 23 -0.16 -3.69 -3.43
CA LEU A 23 0.01 -2.27 -3.79
C LEU A 23 -0.59 -1.94 -5.15
N TYR A 24 -0.36 -2.81 -6.14
CA TYR A 24 -0.81 -2.59 -7.50
C TYR A 24 -2.33 -2.62 -7.60
N HIS A 25 -3.00 -3.54 -6.90
CA HIS A 25 -4.46 -3.63 -6.86
C HIS A 25 -5.08 -2.51 -6.02
N SER A 26 -4.48 -2.11 -4.90
CA SER A 26 -4.96 -0.99 -4.09
C SER A 26 -5.02 0.33 -4.85
N ILE A 27 -4.16 0.54 -5.85
CA ILE A 27 -4.16 1.75 -6.70
C ILE A 27 -5.28 1.71 -7.74
N LEU A 28 -5.63 0.52 -8.23
CA LEU A 28 -6.54 0.34 -9.37
C LEU A 28 -8.02 0.31 -8.96
N GLU A 29 -8.32 -0.02 -7.71
CA GLU A 29 -9.70 0.06 -7.19
C GLU A 29 -10.24 1.50 -7.16
N GLU A 30 -9.37 2.51 -7.18
CA GLU A 30 -9.75 3.93 -7.02
C GLU A 30 -9.90 4.71 -8.35
N GLU A 31 -9.26 4.29 -9.44
CA GLU A 31 -9.30 5.00 -10.74
C GLU A 31 -9.27 4.02 -11.93
N GLU A 32 -10.05 4.26 -12.99
CA GLU A 32 -9.87 3.51 -14.24
C GLU A 32 -8.44 3.75 -14.76
N PRO A 33 -7.62 2.69 -14.94
CA PRO A 33 -6.23 2.87 -15.31
C PRO A 33 -6.11 3.57 -16.67
N ALA A 34 -5.13 4.48 -16.76
CA ALA A 34 -4.73 5.02 -18.05
C ALA A 34 -4.37 3.87 -19.02
N PRO A 35 -4.67 3.99 -20.33
CA PRO A 35 -4.51 2.87 -21.28
C PRO A 35 -3.10 2.27 -21.34
N ASP A 36 -2.07 3.09 -21.12
CA ASP A 36 -0.66 2.67 -21.06
C ASP A 36 -0.30 1.88 -19.80
N ARG A 37 -1.10 2.01 -18.73
CA ARG A 37 -0.98 1.19 -17.52
C ARG A 37 -1.64 -0.18 -17.67
N LEU A 38 -2.60 -0.33 -18.59
CA LEU A 38 -3.26 -1.61 -18.85
C LEU A 38 -2.31 -2.63 -19.50
N ASP A 39 -1.46 -2.21 -20.46
CA ASP A 39 -0.45 -3.10 -21.04
C ASP A 39 0.60 -3.55 -20.00
N SER A 40 0.91 -2.69 -19.02
CA SER A 40 1.81 -3.04 -17.91
C SER A 40 1.16 -3.98 -16.89
N TYR A 41 -0.18 -3.97 -16.82
CA TYR A 41 -0.99 -4.80 -15.94
C TYR A 41 -0.89 -6.26 -16.37
N ASP A 42 -1.16 -6.51 -17.65
CA ASP A 42 -1.09 -7.85 -18.24
C ASP A 42 0.32 -8.44 -18.11
N ALA A 43 1.36 -7.65 -18.37
CA ALA A 43 2.74 -8.12 -18.24
C ALA A 43 3.14 -8.48 -16.80
N TYR A 44 2.60 -7.76 -15.81
CA TYR A 44 2.85 -8.05 -14.40
C TYR A 44 2.10 -9.30 -13.95
N GLU A 45 0.82 -9.42 -14.29
CA GLU A 45 0.01 -10.60 -13.95
C GLU A 45 0.55 -11.87 -14.61
N ASP A 46 0.92 -11.81 -15.89
CA ASP A 46 1.54 -12.92 -16.61
C ASP A 46 2.83 -13.38 -15.94
N MET A 47 3.68 -12.44 -15.52
CA MET A 47 4.91 -12.72 -14.79
C MET A 47 4.61 -13.35 -13.42
N GLU A 48 3.64 -12.82 -12.67
CA GLU A 48 3.23 -13.37 -11.37
C GLU A 48 2.75 -14.82 -11.54
N GLN A 49 1.85 -15.08 -12.48
CA GLN A 49 1.33 -16.40 -12.78
C GLN A 49 2.42 -17.38 -13.21
N GLN A 50 3.36 -16.92 -14.04
CA GLN A 50 4.52 -17.72 -14.43
C GLN A 50 5.35 -18.11 -13.20
N ILE A 51 5.64 -17.17 -12.30
CA ILE A 51 6.46 -17.44 -11.11
C ILE A 51 5.73 -18.39 -10.14
N LEU A 52 4.43 -18.19 -9.91
CA LEU A 52 3.61 -19.04 -9.06
C LEU A 52 3.55 -20.49 -9.59
N SER A 53 3.50 -20.67 -10.92
CA SER A 53 3.47 -21.99 -11.54
C SER A 53 4.70 -22.87 -11.20
N TYR A 54 5.84 -22.26 -10.87
CA TYR A 54 7.07 -22.96 -10.52
C TYR A 54 7.06 -23.59 -9.12
N ALA A 55 6.07 -23.27 -8.26
CA ALA A 55 5.99 -23.83 -6.91
C ALA A 55 5.92 -25.36 -6.91
N LYS A 56 5.32 -25.96 -7.96
CA LYS A 56 5.28 -27.42 -8.17
C LYS A 56 6.66 -28.05 -8.35
N ALA A 57 7.63 -27.31 -8.89
CA ALA A 57 8.98 -27.81 -9.15
C ALA A 57 9.91 -27.75 -7.92
N LEU A 58 9.53 -27.01 -6.87
CA LEU A 58 10.41 -26.67 -5.73
C LEU A 58 9.97 -27.29 -4.38
N GLU A 59 9.05 -28.26 -4.39
CA GLU A 59 8.44 -28.89 -3.20
C GLU A 59 7.72 -27.90 -2.25
N VAL A 60 7.46 -26.66 -2.70
CA VAL A 60 6.72 -25.62 -1.97
C VAL A 60 5.29 -25.46 -2.49
N SER A 61 4.77 -26.49 -3.16
CA SER A 61 3.42 -26.50 -3.73
C SER A 61 2.29 -26.34 -2.70
N HIS A 62 2.59 -26.44 -1.41
CA HIS A 62 1.63 -26.17 -0.34
C HIS A 62 1.41 -24.66 -0.12
N LEU A 63 2.34 -23.81 -0.59
CA LEU A 63 2.23 -22.35 -0.50
C LEU A 63 1.44 -21.75 -1.67
N VAL A 64 1.28 -22.48 -2.78
CA VAL A 64 0.60 -22.02 -4.00
C VAL A 64 -0.44 -23.05 -4.45
N ALA A 65 -1.70 -22.64 -4.51
CA ALA A 65 -2.79 -23.44 -5.07
C ALA A 65 -2.99 -23.12 -6.56
N TYR A 66 -3.57 -24.08 -7.30
CA TYR A 66 -4.04 -23.87 -8.67
C TYR A 66 -5.55 -24.06 -8.69
N ASP A 67 -6.27 -23.06 -9.20
CA ASP A 67 -7.70 -23.13 -9.46
C ASP A 67 -7.93 -23.60 -10.90
N SER A 68 -8.64 -24.71 -11.06
CA SER A 68 -8.92 -25.27 -12.38
C SER A 68 -10.09 -24.61 -13.11
N GLU A 69 -10.96 -23.89 -12.41
CA GLU A 69 -12.07 -23.17 -13.03
C GLU A 69 -11.58 -21.86 -13.65
N GLU A 70 -10.73 -21.13 -12.91
CA GLU A 70 -10.14 -19.86 -13.37
C GLU A 70 -8.82 -20.03 -14.14
N GLU A 71 -8.23 -21.24 -14.12
CA GLU A 71 -6.92 -21.54 -14.71
C GLU A 71 -5.75 -20.69 -14.13
N LEU A 72 -5.89 -20.26 -12.87
CA LEU A 72 -4.96 -19.36 -12.19
C LEU A 72 -4.30 -19.99 -10.96
N HIS A 73 -3.12 -19.50 -10.63
CA HIS A 73 -2.40 -19.82 -9.40
C HIS A 73 -2.64 -18.74 -8.34
N TYR A 74 -2.77 -19.17 -7.08
CA TYR A 74 -3.02 -18.30 -5.93
C TYR A 74 -2.12 -18.67 -4.77
N LEU A 75 -1.67 -17.65 -4.03
CA LEU A 75 -1.05 -17.86 -2.73
C LEU A 75 -2.08 -18.46 -1.78
N THR A 76 -1.66 -19.45 -1.00
CA THR A 76 -2.55 -20.15 -0.06
C THR A 76 -2.64 -19.42 1.26
N ARG A 77 -3.66 -19.77 2.04
CA ARG A 77 -3.74 -19.37 3.45
C ARG A 77 -2.53 -19.81 4.28
N GLU A 78 -1.93 -20.97 3.96
CA GLU A 78 -0.72 -21.41 4.66
C GLU A 78 0.46 -20.47 4.38
N PHE A 79 0.55 -19.92 3.17
CA PHE A 79 1.52 -18.88 2.85
C PHE A 79 1.28 -17.61 3.68
N GLU A 80 0.02 -17.15 3.75
CA GLU A 80 -0.35 -15.98 4.56
C GLU A 80 -0.03 -16.19 6.05
N GLU A 81 -0.33 -17.37 6.61
CA GLU A 81 -0.09 -17.67 8.03
C GLU A 81 1.39 -17.91 8.37
N LYS A 82 2.19 -18.43 7.42
CA LYS A 82 3.63 -18.62 7.62
C LYS A 82 4.45 -17.36 7.42
N THR A 83 3.89 -16.37 6.74
CA THR A 83 4.52 -15.08 6.51
C THR A 83 3.86 -14.01 7.38
N ASP A 84 4.53 -12.89 7.52
CA ASP A 84 4.05 -11.67 8.16
C ASP A 84 3.36 -10.75 7.14
N ILE A 85 2.83 -11.28 6.03
CA ILE A 85 2.29 -10.45 4.94
C ILE A 85 1.06 -9.65 5.38
N SER A 86 0.14 -10.26 6.13
CA SER A 86 -1.08 -9.60 6.61
C SER A 86 -0.77 -8.51 7.64
N ASP A 87 0.18 -8.77 8.53
CA ASP A 87 0.65 -7.80 9.52
C ASP A 87 1.33 -6.62 8.81
N LEU A 88 2.24 -6.89 7.86
CA LEU A 88 2.93 -5.86 7.08
C LEU A 88 1.95 -4.96 6.31
N ILE A 89 0.93 -5.56 5.68
CA ILE A 89 -0.11 -4.81 4.95
C ILE A 89 -0.90 -3.94 5.91
N THR A 90 -1.28 -4.47 7.07
CA THR A 90 -2.06 -3.76 8.09
C THR A 90 -1.26 -2.60 8.67
N GLU A 91 0.01 -2.82 9.03
CA GLU A 91 0.92 -1.78 9.52
C GLU A 91 1.12 -0.66 8.47
N TYR A 92 1.27 -1.03 7.20
CA TYR A 92 1.35 -0.05 6.11
C TYR A 92 0.08 0.77 5.99
N GLN A 93 -1.09 0.13 5.91
CA GLN A 93 -2.38 0.81 5.78
C GLN A 93 -2.65 1.73 6.97
N ASP A 94 -2.40 1.28 8.20
CA ASP A 94 -2.56 2.08 9.42
C ASP A 94 -1.63 3.30 9.40
N SER A 95 -0.36 3.12 9.00
CA SER A 95 0.59 4.24 8.92
C SER A 95 0.14 5.31 7.92
N ILE A 96 -0.27 4.91 6.72
CA ILE A 96 -0.75 5.83 5.67
C ILE A 96 -2.05 6.51 6.10
N PHE A 97 -2.96 5.78 6.74
CA PHE A 97 -4.22 6.34 7.23
C PHE A 97 -3.99 7.49 8.22
N TRP A 98 -3.14 7.28 9.23
CA TRP A 98 -2.88 8.31 10.24
C TRP A 98 -2.17 9.52 9.67
N ASP A 99 -1.15 9.30 8.84
CA ASP A 99 -0.41 10.39 8.18
C ASP A 99 -1.34 11.24 7.29
N GLU A 100 -2.13 10.61 6.42
CA GLU A 100 -3.06 11.32 5.55
C GLU A 100 -4.15 12.07 6.33
N LEU A 101 -4.67 11.47 7.40
CA LEU A 101 -5.68 12.11 8.25
C LEU A 101 -5.13 13.38 8.91
N VAL A 102 -3.93 13.31 9.49
CA VAL A 102 -3.23 14.45 10.08
C VAL A 102 -3.03 15.56 9.04
N GLN A 103 -2.45 15.22 7.89
CA GLN A 103 -2.13 16.19 6.84
C GLN A 103 -3.40 16.88 6.32
N ARG A 104 -4.47 16.13 6.06
CA ARG A 104 -5.73 16.68 5.52
C ARG A 104 -6.44 17.58 6.53
N LEU A 105 -6.45 17.23 7.81
CA LEU A 105 -7.06 18.06 8.86
C LEU A 105 -6.23 19.32 9.14
N ALA A 106 -4.91 19.20 9.14
CA ALA A 106 -3.99 20.32 9.26
C ALA A 106 -4.17 21.32 8.11
N ALA A 107 -4.13 20.83 6.86
CA ALA A 107 -4.34 21.64 5.66
C ALA A 107 -5.72 22.34 5.68
N ARG A 108 -6.78 21.63 6.08
CA ARG A 108 -8.13 22.21 6.22
C ARG A 108 -8.14 23.39 7.19
N ASP A 109 -7.55 23.23 8.37
CA ASP A 109 -7.56 24.27 9.40
C ASP A 109 -6.61 25.43 9.06
N PHE A 110 -5.49 25.14 8.41
CA PHE A 110 -4.57 26.13 7.85
C PHE A 110 -5.31 27.03 6.83
N MET A 111 -6.03 26.44 5.87
CA MET A 111 -6.83 27.16 4.87
C MET A 111 -8.03 27.92 5.46
N ARG A 112 -8.50 27.54 6.65
CA ARG A 112 -9.53 28.31 7.38
C ARG A 112 -8.94 29.48 8.15
N THR A 113 -7.67 29.40 8.51
CA THR A 113 -6.96 30.42 9.29
C THR A 113 -6.39 31.52 8.38
N TYR A 114 -5.82 31.13 7.23
CA TYR A 114 -5.25 32.04 6.25
C TYR A 114 -6.10 32.04 4.99
N ASN A 115 -6.38 33.22 4.46
CA ASN A 115 -7.10 33.34 3.19
C ASN A 115 -6.18 33.03 1.99
N GLU A 116 -6.78 32.75 0.83
CA GLU A 116 -6.06 32.36 -0.37
C GLU A 116 -4.99 33.38 -0.82
N SER A 117 -5.24 34.69 -0.62
CA SER A 117 -4.29 35.73 -0.97
C SER A 117 -3.08 35.73 -0.03
N GLU A 118 -3.28 35.47 1.25
CA GLU A 118 -2.19 35.35 2.23
C GLU A 118 -1.33 34.14 1.87
N ILE A 119 -1.94 32.98 1.63
CA ILE A 119 -1.22 31.75 1.29
C ILE A 119 -0.40 31.90 0.01
N LYS A 120 -0.96 32.51 -1.05
CA LYS A 120 -0.23 32.77 -2.30
C LYS A 120 0.92 33.75 -2.15
N GLY A 121 0.86 34.62 -1.13
CA GLY A 121 1.91 35.58 -0.83
C GLY A 121 3.07 35.01 -0.01
N MET A 122 2.89 33.85 0.63
CA MET A 122 3.91 33.21 1.45
C MET A 122 5.02 32.59 0.59
N ALA A 123 6.26 32.72 1.04
CA ALA A 123 7.33 31.83 0.59
C ALA A 123 7.05 30.39 1.03
N ILE A 124 7.64 29.40 0.35
CA ILE A 124 7.43 27.98 0.66
C ILE A 124 7.86 27.68 2.10
N GLU A 125 8.99 28.23 2.52
CA GLU A 125 9.53 28.06 3.87
C GLU A 125 8.59 28.66 4.93
N GLU A 126 8.08 29.87 4.70
CA GLU A 126 7.10 30.52 5.58
C GLU A 126 5.82 29.69 5.69
N ARG A 127 5.37 29.12 4.57
CA ARG A 127 4.18 28.27 4.55
C ARG A 127 4.40 27.00 5.39
N ILE A 128 5.53 26.32 5.22
CA ILE A 128 5.88 25.12 6.01
C ILE A 128 5.92 25.46 7.50
N GLU A 129 6.57 26.58 7.88
CA GLU A 129 6.64 27.02 9.28
C GLU A 129 5.26 27.32 9.87
N LYS A 130 4.36 27.92 9.08
CA LYS A 130 2.99 28.23 9.53
C LYS A 130 2.05 27.03 9.53
N GLU A 131 2.32 26.01 8.72
CA GLU A 131 1.54 24.77 8.64
C GLU A 131 1.93 23.79 9.75
N ALA A 132 3.20 23.76 10.14
CA ALA A 132 3.72 22.84 11.16
C ALA A 132 2.92 22.80 12.49
N PRO A 133 2.46 23.93 13.08
CA PRO A 133 1.66 23.90 14.30
C PRO A 133 0.31 23.20 14.12
N PHE A 134 -0.28 23.22 12.92
CA PHE A 134 -1.53 22.52 12.64
C PHE A 134 -1.28 21.02 12.54
N ILE A 135 -0.18 20.61 11.90
CA ILE A 135 0.25 19.20 11.81
C ILE A 135 0.48 18.65 13.22
N SER A 136 1.35 19.31 14.02
CA SER A 136 1.68 18.85 15.37
C SER A 136 0.47 18.75 16.30
N LYS A 137 -0.51 19.66 16.16
CA LYS A 137 -1.78 19.56 16.90
C LYS A 137 -2.50 18.23 16.62
N TYR A 138 -2.59 17.82 15.36
CA TYR A 138 -3.30 16.60 14.98
C TYR A 138 -2.47 15.34 15.27
N GLU A 139 -1.14 15.39 15.11
CA GLU A 139 -0.24 14.33 15.55
C GLU A 139 -0.42 14.03 17.05
N GLU A 140 -0.44 15.06 17.90
CA GLU A 140 -0.63 14.92 19.36
C GLU A 140 -1.99 14.29 19.68
N ILE A 141 -3.08 14.81 19.08
CA ILE A 141 -4.44 14.29 19.30
C ILE A 141 -4.54 12.80 18.96
N PHE A 142 -4.06 12.41 17.78
CA PHE A 142 -4.23 11.02 17.32
C PHE A 142 -3.23 10.06 17.97
N THR A 143 -2.05 10.53 18.37
CA THR A 143 -1.13 9.74 19.18
C THR A 143 -1.70 9.40 20.55
N GLU A 144 -2.39 10.36 21.19
CA GLU A 144 -2.94 10.16 22.54
C GLU A 144 -4.27 9.40 22.56
N SER A 145 -5.15 9.68 21.60
CA SER A 145 -6.55 9.24 21.67
C SER A 145 -7.03 8.44 20.46
N GLY A 146 -6.22 8.32 19.41
CA GLY A 146 -6.61 7.65 18.17
C GLY A 146 -7.95 8.16 17.63
N ILE A 147 -8.80 7.24 17.17
CA ILE A 147 -10.05 7.58 16.48
C ILE A 147 -11.15 8.09 17.42
N GLU A 148 -11.01 7.89 18.73
CA GLU A 148 -12.05 8.22 19.72
C GLU A 148 -12.37 9.72 19.77
N THR A 149 -11.44 10.57 19.31
CA THR A 149 -11.63 12.02 19.25
C THR A 149 -12.28 12.50 17.95
N LEU A 150 -12.45 11.61 16.96
CA LEU A 150 -12.98 11.96 15.65
C LEU A 150 -14.50 11.77 15.59
N GLU A 151 -15.24 12.87 15.69
CA GLU A 151 -16.68 12.91 15.45
C GLU A 151 -17.01 13.65 14.15
N LEU A 152 -17.82 13.03 13.28
CA LEU A 152 -18.37 13.65 12.08
C LEU A 152 -19.68 14.37 12.44
N LYS A 153 -19.83 15.61 11.96
CA LYS A 153 -21.04 16.43 12.15
C LYS A 153 -21.96 16.38 10.94
#